data_AF-A0A6A4QSN7-F1
#
_entry.id   AF-A0A6A4QSN7-F1
#
_cell.length_a   1.000
_cell.length_b   1.000
_cell.length_c   1.000
_cell.angle_alpha   90.00
_cell.angle_beta   90.00
_cell.angle_gamma   90.00
#
_symmetry.space_group_name_H-M   'P 1'
#
loop_
_entity.id
_entity.type
_entity.pdbx_description
1 polymer ?
#
loop_
_entity_poly.entity_id
_entity_poly.type
_entity_poly.pdbx_seq_one_letter_code
_entity_poly.pdbx_strand_id
1 'polypeptide(L)'
;MGKASYCALQSFLIFSFFIAGIHGNKQTQALRKFHRLKYKASSQIDRSYFKPQELVGDQIIDSNKRLKENDKINRLPGQPHVNFSQYGGYITIDKLVGRAFYYYFVESQHSHQTMPLLLWLNGGKNTFY
;
A
#
# COMPACT_ATOMS: atom_id res chain seq x y z
N MET A 1 -40.14 31.55 23.79
CA MET A 1 -39.71 30.91 22.51
C MET A 1 -38.42 30.06 22.63
N GLY A 2 -38.01 29.57 23.81
CA GLY A 2 -36.65 28.99 23.99
C GLY A 2 -36.54 27.49 24.31
N LYS A 3 -37.61 26.81 24.76
CA LYS A 3 -37.52 25.41 25.24
C LYS A 3 -37.61 24.38 24.11
N ALA A 4 -38.47 24.62 23.11
CA ALA A 4 -38.64 23.71 21.98
C ALA A 4 -37.39 23.66 21.07
N SER A 5 -36.66 24.78 20.95
CA SER A 5 -35.43 24.86 20.15
C SER A 5 -34.26 24.10 20.79
N TYR A 6 -34.15 24.11 22.13
CA TYR A 6 -33.15 23.34 22.86
C TYR A 6 -33.35 21.83 22.70
N CYS A 7 -34.60 21.35 22.82
CA CYS A 7 -34.91 19.94 22.58
C CYS A 7 -34.57 19.51 21.15
N ALA A 8 -34.87 20.35 20.15
CA ALA A 8 -34.54 20.06 18.76
C ALA A 8 -33.01 19.97 18.53
N LEU A 9 -32.23 20.91 19.09
CA LEU A 9 -30.77 20.90 19.00
C LEU A 9 -30.15 19.69 19.71
N GLN A 10 -30.68 19.32 20.88
CA GLN A 10 -30.18 18.19 21.64
C GLN A 10 -30.50 16.86 20.93
N SER A 11 -31.69 16.73 20.32
CA SER A 11 -32.02 15.59 19.47
C SER A 11 -31.13 15.50 18.23
N PHE A 12 -30.82 16.63 17.59
CA PHE A 12 -29.93 16.69 16.41
C PHE A 12 -28.50 16.26 16.77
N LEU A 13 -27.97 16.75 17.91
CA LEU A 13 -26.67 16.34 18.43
C LEU A 13 -26.63 14.84 18.72
N ILE A 14 -27.64 14.29 19.40
CA ILE A 14 -27.70 12.84 19.68
C ILE A 14 -27.74 12.03 18.38
N PHE A 15 -28.53 12.42 17.39
CA PHE A 15 -28.61 11.71 16.12
C PHE A 15 -27.28 11.74 15.34
N SER A 16 -26.51 12.83 15.44
CA SER A 16 -25.19 12.94 14.80
C SER A 16 -24.17 11.95 15.37
N PHE A 17 -24.24 11.64 16.67
CA PHE A 17 -23.37 10.63 17.29
C PHE A 17 -23.74 9.19 16.86
N PHE A 18 -25.01 8.91 16.53
CA PHE A 18 -25.44 7.59 16.08
C PHE A 18 -25.06 7.28 14.61
N ILE A 19 -25.00 8.29 13.73
CA ILE A 19 -24.59 8.10 12.32
C ILE A 19 -23.12 7.66 12.23
N ALA A 20 -22.25 8.12 13.13
CA ALA A 20 -20.83 7.78 13.13
C ALA A 20 -20.56 6.29 13.46
N GLY A 21 -21.46 5.61 14.19
CA GLY A 21 -21.24 4.24 14.69
C GLY A 21 -21.49 3.12 13.68
N ILE A 22 -22.15 3.39 12.54
CA ILE A 22 -22.70 2.32 11.69
C ILE A 22 -21.75 1.94 10.53
N HIS A 23 -20.85 2.84 10.09
CA HIS A 23 -20.08 2.61 8.86
C HIS A 23 -18.77 1.80 9.04
N GLY A 24 -18.14 1.87 10.22
CA GLY A 24 -16.85 1.18 10.46
C GLY A 24 -16.95 -0.34 10.65
N ASN A 25 -18.13 -0.85 11.00
CA ASN A 25 -18.25 -2.23 11.52
C ASN A 25 -18.06 -3.30 10.43
N LYS A 26 -18.47 -3.03 9.18
CA LYS A 26 -18.38 -4.01 8.08
C LYS A 26 -16.94 -4.29 7.65
N GLN A 27 -16.12 -3.25 7.53
CA GLN A 27 -14.72 -3.38 7.13
C GLN A 27 -13.89 -4.05 8.24
N THR A 28 -14.12 -3.67 9.50
CA THR A 28 -13.47 -4.32 10.65
C THR A 28 -13.82 -5.81 10.74
N GLN A 29 -15.07 -6.19 10.48
CA GLN A 29 -15.48 -7.59 10.44
C GLN A 29 -14.84 -8.36 9.28
N ALA A 30 -14.77 -7.75 8.09
CA ALA A 30 -14.10 -8.35 6.93
C ALA A 30 -12.60 -8.56 7.20
N LEU A 31 -11.91 -7.56 7.76
CA LEU A 31 -10.50 -7.65 8.13
C LEU A 31 -10.27 -8.71 9.21
N ARG A 32 -11.12 -8.76 10.24
CA ARG A 32 -11.05 -9.79 11.29
C ARG A 32 -11.23 -11.18 10.72
N LYS A 33 -12.19 -11.37 9.80
CA LYS A 33 -12.42 -12.64 9.10
C LYS A 33 -11.21 -13.02 8.27
N PHE A 34 -10.65 -12.09 7.50
CA PHE A 34 -9.44 -12.30 6.72
C PHE A 34 -8.26 -12.70 7.60
N HIS A 35 -7.98 -11.98 8.70
CA HIS A 35 -6.91 -12.31 9.63
C HIS A 35 -7.08 -13.71 10.22
N ARG A 36 -8.29 -14.07 10.66
CA ARG A 36 -8.58 -15.43 11.16
C ARG A 36 -8.32 -16.50 10.11
N LEU A 37 -8.74 -16.28 8.87
CA LEU A 37 -8.51 -17.21 7.77
C LEU A 37 -7.02 -17.30 7.42
N LYS A 38 -6.28 -16.19 7.49
CA LYS A 38 -4.85 -16.11 7.22
C LYS A 38 -4.02 -16.98 8.16
N TYR A 39 -4.39 -17.06 9.44
CA TYR A 39 -3.62 -17.80 10.46
C TYR A 39 -4.19 -19.19 10.81
N LYS A 40 -5.35 -19.58 10.25
CA LYS A 40 -5.93 -20.93 10.46
C LYS A 40 -4.94 -22.02 10.02
N ALA A 41 -4.80 -23.08 10.82
CA ALA A 41 -3.87 -24.18 10.53
C ALA A 41 -4.12 -24.87 9.17
N SER A 42 -5.35 -24.83 8.67
CA SER A 42 -5.76 -25.36 7.36
C SER A 42 -5.79 -24.32 6.24
N SER A 43 -5.13 -23.16 6.40
CA SER A 43 -5.17 -22.11 5.36
C SER A 43 -4.35 -22.56 4.15
N GLN A 44 -4.91 -22.48 2.95
CA GLN A 44 -4.18 -22.69 1.68
C GLN A 44 -3.21 -21.54 1.35
N ILE A 45 -3.02 -20.59 2.26
CA ILE A 45 -2.08 -19.49 2.08
C ILE A 45 -0.68 -20.02 2.38
N ASP A 46 0.17 -20.04 1.36
CA ASP A 46 1.59 -20.29 1.54
C ASP A 46 2.20 -19.21 2.43
N ARG A 47 2.83 -19.65 3.52
CA ARG A 47 3.56 -18.81 4.48
C ARG A 47 5.06 -19.11 4.46
N SER A 48 5.49 -19.98 3.55
CA SER A 48 6.91 -20.24 3.34
C SER A 48 7.62 -18.95 2.98
N TYR A 49 8.91 -18.91 3.29
CA TYR A 49 9.72 -17.76 2.94
C TYR A 49 9.69 -17.59 1.42
N PHE A 50 9.33 -16.39 0.96
CA PHE A 50 9.31 -16.09 -0.47
C PHE A 50 10.70 -16.38 -1.04
N LYS A 51 10.79 -17.43 -1.85
CA LYS A 51 11.97 -17.71 -2.65
C LYS A 51 11.76 -16.99 -3.97
N PRO A 52 12.49 -15.89 -4.25
CA PRO A 52 12.42 -15.27 -5.56
C PRO A 52 12.75 -16.33 -6.59
N GLN A 53 11.83 -16.55 -7.54
CA GLN A 53 12.16 -17.30 -8.73
C GLN A 53 13.13 -16.44 -9.52
N GLU A 54 14.39 -16.86 -9.59
CA GLU A 54 15.36 -16.28 -10.50
C GLU A 54 14.85 -16.56 -11.92
N LEU A 55 14.09 -15.62 -12.47
CA LEU A 55 13.74 -15.59 -13.88
C LEU A 55 15.01 -15.22 -14.66
N VAL A 56 16.00 -16.13 -14.67
CA VAL A 56 17.10 -16.10 -15.64
C VAL A 56 16.52 -16.63 -16.95
N GLY A 57 15.68 -15.82 -17.58
CA GLY A 57 15.35 -15.97 -18.98
C GLY A 57 16.35 -15.12 -19.76
N ASP A 58 17.10 -15.73 -20.67
CA ASP A 58 18.09 -15.06 -21.54
C ASP A 58 17.51 -13.82 -22.27
N GLN A 59 16.20 -13.71 -22.41
CA GLN A 59 15.52 -12.55 -23.01
C GLN A 59 15.44 -11.30 -22.10
N ILE A 60 15.71 -11.41 -20.80
CA ILE A 60 15.79 -10.25 -19.87
C ILE A 60 17.17 -9.60 -19.93
N ILE A 61 18.21 -10.39 -20.28
CA ILE A 61 19.61 -9.98 -20.16
C ILE A 61 19.98 -8.91 -21.20
N ASP A 62 19.32 -8.86 -22.37
CA ASP A 62 19.89 -8.14 -23.52
C ASP A 62 19.11 -6.92 -24.05
N SER A 63 18.02 -6.47 -23.41
CA SER A 63 17.32 -5.24 -23.87
C SER A 63 17.22 -4.12 -22.85
N ASN A 64 17.20 -4.42 -21.54
CA ASN A 64 17.04 -3.39 -20.52
C ASN A 64 17.59 -3.88 -19.18
N LYS A 65 18.90 -4.02 -19.02
CA LYS A 65 19.51 -4.05 -17.69
C LYS A 65 19.41 -2.65 -17.08
N ARG A 66 18.18 -2.18 -16.84
CA ARG A 66 17.89 -0.96 -16.11
C ARG A 66 18.31 -1.24 -14.67
N LEU A 67 19.54 -0.86 -14.37
CA LEU A 67 20.11 -1.05 -13.05
C LEU A 67 19.26 -0.21 -12.09
N LYS A 68 18.87 -0.79 -10.95
CA LYS A 68 18.24 -0.08 -9.83
C LYS A 68 18.96 1.25 -9.53
N GLU A 69 20.27 1.27 -9.67
CA GLU A 69 21.09 2.47 -9.48
C GLU A 69 20.76 3.64 -10.43
N ASN A 70 20.24 3.38 -11.63
CA ASN A 70 19.79 4.42 -12.56
C ASN A 70 18.50 5.10 -12.07
N ASP A 71 17.72 4.42 -11.23
CA ASP A 71 16.49 4.93 -10.66
C ASP A 71 16.74 5.61 -9.29
N LYS A 72 18.01 5.78 -8.88
CA LYS A 72 18.37 6.37 -7.59
C LYS A 72 17.99 7.85 -7.50
N ILE A 73 17.28 8.20 -6.43
CA ILE A 73 16.89 9.57 -6.14
C ILE A 73 17.87 10.14 -5.11
N ASN A 74 18.67 11.12 -5.53
CA ASN A 74 19.64 11.76 -4.63
C ASN A 74 18.95 12.59 -3.53
N ARG A 75 17.94 13.38 -3.90
CA ARG A 75 17.15 14.20 -2.98
C ARG A 75 15.84 14.61 -3.61
N LEU A 76 14.75 14.55 -2.84
CA LEU A 76 13.45 15.09 -3.27
C LEU A 76 13.35 16.60 -2.96
N PRO A 77 12.60 17.39 -3.74
CA PRO A 77 12.29 18.77 -3.42
C PRO A 77 11.67 18.90 -2.02
N GLY A 78 12.20 19.79 -1.18
CA GLY A 78 11.73 19.99 0.20
C GLY A 78 12.09 18.87 1.19
N GLN A 79 12.85 17.85 0.78
CA GLN A 79 13.22 16.76 1.67
C GLN A 79 14.22 17.23 2.73
N PRO A 80 13.97 16.94 4.02
CA PRO A 80 14.98 17.11 5.07
C PRO A 80 16.15 16.13 4.85
N HIS A 81 17.21 16.26 5.66
CA HIS A 81 18.30 15.29 5.58
C HIS A 81 17.80 13.88 5.96
N VAL A 82 18.15 12.88 5.15
CA VAL A 82 17.76 11.47 5.34
C VAL A 82 18.96 10.56 5.12
N ASN A 83 19.01 9.47 5.90
CA ASN A 83 20.10 8.49 5.89
C ASN A 83 19.68 7.14 5.27
N PHE A 84 18.79 7.18 4.27
CA PHE A 84 18.38 5.99 3.51
C PHE A 84 18.56 6.24 2.01
N SER A 85 18.77 5.16 1.27
CA SER A 85 18.69 5.20 -0.19
C SER A 85 17.22 5.15 -0.61
N GLN A 86 16.87 5.94 -1.62
CA GLN A 86 15.54 6.00 -2.21
C GLN A 86 15.66 5.92 -3.72
N TYR A 87 14.68 5.30 -4.35
CA TYR A 87 14.67 4.95 -5.76
C TYR A 87 13.26 5.19 -6.33
N GLY A 88 13.17 5.65 -7.57
CA GLY A 88 11.91 5.84 -8.26
C GLY A 88 12.05 5.59 -9.74
N GLY A 89 11.19 4.73 -10.28
CA GLY A 89 11.33 4.26 -11.66
C GLY A 89 10.10 3.54 -12.17
N TYR A 90 10.24 2.94 -13.36
CA TYR A 90 9.17 2.23 -14.02
C TYR A 90 9.54 0.77 -14.26
N ILE A 91 8.62 -0.13 -13.90
CA ILE A 91 8.69 -1.56 -14.21
C ILE A 91 7.70 -1.85 -15.33
N THR A 92 8.23 -2.25 -16.50
CA THR A 92 7.40 -2.63 -17.64
C THR A 92 6.73 -3.98 -17.38
N ILE A 93 5.40 -4.00 -17.45
CA ILE A 93 4.58 -5.21 -17.22
C ILE A 93 4.14 -5.82 -18.55
N ASP A 94 3.96 -5.00 -19.58
CA ASP A 94 3.63 -5.43 -20.93
C ASP A 94 4.40 -4.59 -21.94
N LYS A 95 5.38 -5.21 -22.61
CA LYS A 95 6.20 -4.54 -23.63
C LYS A 95 5.41 -4.27 -24.92
N LEU A 96 4.45 -5.13 -25.28
CA LEU A 96 3.70 -5.02 -26.53
C LEU A 96 2.72 -3.84 -26.49
N VAL A 97 2.08 -3.64 -25.34
CA VAL A 97 1.10 -2.56 -25.13
C VAL A 97 1.76 -1.32 -24.49
N GLY A 98 3.05 -1.40 -24.15
CA GLY A 98 3.79 -0.29 -23.53
C GLY A 98 3.34 0.04 -22.10
N ARG A 99 2.81 -0.93 -21.37
CA ARG A 99 2.28 -0.74 -20.01
C ARG A 99 3.39 -0.90 -18.97
N ALA A 100 3.52 0.08 -18.09
CA ALA A 100 4.46 0.04 -16.98
C ALA A 100 3.81 0.54 -15.67
N PHE A 101 4.27 0.02 -14.53
CA PHE A 101 3.98 0.58 -13.22
C PHE A 101 5.12 1.47 -12.76
N TYR A 102 4.77 2.63 -12.23
CA TYR A 102 5.72 3.43 -11.45
C TYR A 102 5.87 2.85 -10.05
N TYR A 103 7.08 2.86 -9.51
CA TYR A 103 7.37 2.50 -8.13
C TYR A 103 8.17 3.61 -7.45
N TYR A 104 8.00 3.71 -6.13
CA TYR A 104 8.88 4.47 -5.24
C TYR A 104 9.31 3.52 -4.11
N PHE A 105 10.61 3.32 -3.97
CA PHE A 105 11.20 2.37 -3.04
C PHE A 105 12.20 3.08 -2.12
N VAL A 106 12.14 2.76 -0.84
CA VAL A 106 13.05 3.28 0.19
C VAL A 106 13.67 2.08 0.90
N GLU A 107 14.99 2.07 1.02
CA GLU A 107 15.70 1.05 1.79
C GLU A 107 15.56 1.30 3.29
N SER A 108 15.66 0.24 4.09
CA SER A 108 15.75 0.39 5.53
C SER A 108 16.99 1.21 5.91
N GLN A 109 16.82 2.16 6.83
CA GLN A 109 17.92 2.94 7.41
C GLN A 109 18.95 2.04 8.13
N HIS A 110 18.48 0.95 8.73
CA HIS A 110 19.32 0.00 9.46
C HIS A 110 19.27 -1.37 8.79
N SER A 111 20.44 -1.95 8.54
CA SER A 111 20.60 -3.32 8.04
C SER A 111 19.72 -3.64 6.82
N HIS A 112 19.79 -2.81 5.78
CA HIS A 112 18.96 -2.93 4.56
C HIS A 112 19.00 -4.31 3.89
N GLN A 113 20.09 -5.06 4.05
CA GLN A 113 20.24 -6.41 3.49
C GLN A 113 19.43 -7.48 4.24
N THR A 114 19.13 -7.28 5.52
CA THR A 114 18.45 -8.27 6.37
C THR A 114 17.00 -7.90 6.68
N MET A 115 16.62 -6.65 6.43
CA MET A 115 15.26 -6.18 6.70
C MET A 115 14.28 -6.72 5.64
N PRO A 116 13.06 -7.10 6.03
CA PRO A 116 12.08 -7.62 5.10
C PRO A 116 11.59 -6.53 4.15
N LEU A 117 11.19 -6.93 2.94
CA LEU A 117 10.55 -6.05 1.97
C LEU A 117 9.07 -5.84 2.32
N LEU A 118 8.62 -4.59 2.38
CA LEU A 118 7.22 -4.21 2.52
C LEU A 118 6.71 -3.64 1.20
N LEU A 119 5.71 -4.29 0.60
CA LEU A 119 4.99 -3.75 -0.56
C LEU A 119 3.72 -3.03 -0.09
N TRP A 120 3.63 -1.74 -0.39
CA TRP A 120 2.46 -0.92 -0.08
C TRP A 120 1.64 -0.64 -1.35
N LEU A 121 0.38 -1.09 -1.38
CA LEU A 121 -0.54 -0.86 -2.48
C LEU A 121 -1.72 -0.02 -1.99
N ASN A 122 -1.91 1.14 -2.62
CA ASN A 122 -3.08 1.96 -2.35
C ASN A 122 -4.31 1.39 -3.06
N GLY A 123 -5.47 1.49 -2.41
CA GLY A 123 -6.77 1.14 -2.98
C GLY A 123 -7.54 2.37 -3.47
N GLY A 124 -8.73 2.13 -4.02
CA GLY A 124 -9.64 3.15 -4.53
C GLY A 124 -10.28 2.72 -5.84
N LYS A 125 -11.50 3.18 -6.13
CA LYS A 125 -12.04 3.10 -7.50
C LYS A 125 -11.44 4.25 -8.28
N ASN A 126 -10.81 3.93 -9.42
CA ASN A 126 -10.46 4.93 -10.42
C ASN A 126 -11.77 5.46 -11.03
N THR A 127 -12.40 6.39 -10.35
CA THR A 127 -13.42 7.25 -10.96
C THR A 127 -12.60 8.34 -11.64
N PHE A 128 -12.31 8.14 -12.92
CA PHE A 128 -11.75 9.19 -13.75
C PHE A 128 -12.75 10.37 -13.74
N TYR A 129 -12.26 11.56 -13.40
CA TYR A 129 -12.95 12.81 -13.67
C TYR A 129 -12.75 13.19 -15.14
#